data_AF-A0A917N034-F1
#
_entry.id   AF-A0A917N034-F1
#
_cell.length_a   1.000
_cell.length_b   1.000
_cell.length_c   1.000
_cell.angle_alpha   90.00
_cell.angle_beta   90.00
_cell.angle_gamma   90.00
#
_symmetry.space_group_name_H-M   'P 1'
#
loop_
_entity.id
_entity.type
_entity.pdbx_description
1 polymer ?
#
loop_
_entity_poly.entity_id
_entity_poly.type
_entity_poly.pdbx_seq_one_letter_code
_entity_poly.pdbx_strand_id
1 'polypeptide(L)'
;MFTVNNIIITFFAAGMVGVTMITVYLSMQSNKVQNIMKQNKNVVPLLLHKSTQHKFNAIHTKLPNVPSIHQEKLSLTLEELVYNFRNETICIRKYNQGLDYVMMKLNEHC
;
A
#
# COMPACT_ATOMS: atom_id res chain seq x y z
N MET A 1 -56.39 28.55 9.11
CA MET A 1 -55.66 27.84 8.04
C MET A 1 -54.23 28.34 7.86
N PHE A 2 -53.93 29.64 8.03
CA PHE A 2 -52.58 30.19 7.89
C PHE A 2 -51.55 29.74 8.94
N THR A 3 -51.96 29.56 10.20
CA THR A 3 -51.06 29.15 11.30
C THR A 3 -50.56 27.72 11.15
N VAL A 4 -51.41 26.80 10.68
CA VAL A 4 -51.04 25.38 10.48
C VAL A 4 -50.05 25.24 9.32
N ASN A 5 -50.25 25.96 8.21
CA ASN A 5 -49.30 25.98 7.10
C ASN A 5 -47.93 26.51 7.52
N ASN A 6 -47.87 27.55 8.35
CA ASN A 6 -46.60 28.14 8.77
C ASN A 6 -45.77 27.19 9.65
N ILE A 7 -46.44 26.43 10.54
CA ILE A 7 -45.82 25.43 11.43
C ILE A 7 -45.27 24.24 10.62
N ILE A 8 -46.03 23.76 9.64
CA ILE A 8 -45.60 22.67 8.76
C ILE A 8 -44.34 23.09 7.98
N ILE A 9 -44.34 24.30 7.42
CA ILE A 9 -43.18 24.83 6.68
C ILE A 9 -41.94 24.95 7.58
N THR A 10 -42.11 25.33 8.85
CA THR A 10 -40.97 25.42 9.78
C THR A 10 -40.39 24.06 10.12
N PHE A 11 -41.23 23.04 10.31
CA PHE A 11 -40.78 21.66 10.55
C PHE A 11 -40.03 21.07 9.35
N PHE A 12 -40.54 21.28 8.14
CA PHE A 12 -39.84 20.83 6.91
C PHE A 12 -38.52 21.56 6.70
N ALA A 13 -38.45 22.86 6.97
CA ALA A 13 -37.21 23.63 6.89
C ALA A 13 -36.17 23.14 7.91
N ALA A 14 -36.56 22.93 9.17
CA ALA A 14 -35.67 22.39 10.19
C ALA A 14 -35.19 20.97 9.85
N GLY A 15 -36.08 20.13 9.30
CA GLY A 15 -35.74 18.79 8.81
C GLY A 15 -34.71 18.81 7.68
N MET A 16 -34.87 19.70 6.69
CA MET A 16 -33.93 19.85 5.59
C MET A 16 -32.55 20.36 6.05
N VAL A 17 -32.50 21.27 7.01
CA VAL A 17 -31.24 21.75 7.61
C VAL A 17 -30.53 20.60 8.35
N GLY A 18 -31.26 19.76 9.07
CA GLY A 18 -30.71 18.58 9.73
C GLY A 18 -30.11 17.58 8.73
N VAL A 19 -30.85 17.26 7.66
CA VAL A 19 -30.38 16.32 6.62
C VAL A 19 -29.15 16.87 5.91
N THR A 20 -29.15 18.15 5.52
CA THR A 20 -28.00 18.77 4.84
C THR A 20 -26.76 18.82 5.72
N MET A 21 -26.87 19.15 7.01
CA MET A 21 -25.77 19.07 7.97
C MET A 21 -25.17 17.66 8.05
N ILE A 22 -26.02 16.63 8.13
CA ILE A 22 -25.58 15.23 8.18
C ILE A 22 -24.87 14.83 6.87
N THR A 23 -25.41 15.20 5.71
CA THR A 23 -24.79 14.90 4.40
C THR A 23 -23.45 15.60 4.23
N VAL A 24 -23.35 16.88 4.60
CA VAL A 24 -22.09 17.63 4.56
C VAL A 24 -21.06 17.01 5.50
N TYR A 25 -21.45 16.65 6.72
CA TYR A 25 -20.56 16.01 7.68
C TYR A 25 -20.02 14.65 7.17
N LEU A 26 -20.90 13.81 6.62
CA LEU A 26 -20.52 12.53 6.00
C LEU A 26 -19.54 12.73 4.84
N SER A 27 -19.80 13.73 3.98
CA SER A 27 -18.94 14.05 2.84
C SER A 27 -17.56 14.58 3.29
N MET A 28 -17.52 15.42 4.32
CA MET A 28 -16.25 15.89 4.90
C MET A 28 -15.44 14.75 5.51
N GLN A 29 -16.07 13.82 6.23
CA GLN A 29 -15.40 12.62 6.73
C GLN A 29 -14.88 11.73 5.61
N SER A 30 -15.69 11.45 4.57
CA SER A 30 -15.26 10.59 3.47
C SER A 30 -14.05 11.19 2.74
N ASN A 31 -14.06 12.50 2.51
CA ASN A 31 -12.94 13.20 1.88
C ASN A 31 -11.68 13.17 2.76
N LYS A 32 -11.83 13.31 4.09
CA LYS A 32 -10.70 13.21 5.03
C LYS A 32 -10.12 11.79 5.04
N VAL A 33 -10.96 10.77 5.11
CA VAL A 33 -10.53 9.36 5.07
C VAL A 33 -9.88 9.04 3.72
N GLN A 34 -10.47 9.47 2.60
CA GLN A 34 -9.86 9.28 1.28
C GLN A 34 -8.53 10.02 1.14
N ASN A 35 -8.39 11.23 1.69
CA ASN A 35 -7.11 11.93 1.69
C ASN A 35 -6.06 11.22 2.55
N ILE A 36 -6.43 10.74 3.74
CA ILE A 36 -5.53 9.94 4.59
C ILE A 36 -5.14 8.63 3.88
N MET A 37 -6.08 7.94 3.23
CA MET A 37 -5.80 6.73 2.45
C MET A 37 -4.94 7.02 1.21
N LYS A 38 -5.11 8.16 0.55
CA LYS A 38 -4.25 8.60 -0.57
C LYS A 38 -2.85 8.94 -0.09
N GLN A 39 -2.71 9.62 1.05
CA GLN A 39 -1.43 9.93 1.67
C GLN A 39 -0.70 8.66 2.15
N ASN A 40 -1.44 7.66 2.65
CA ASN A 40 -0.87 6.37 3.05
C ASN A 40 -0.70 5.37 1.90
N LYS A 41 -1.32 5.58 0.72
CA LYS A 41 -1.16 4.70 -0.44
C LYS A 41 0.28 4.64 -0.97
N ASN A 42 1.06 5.70 -0.74
CA ASN A 42 2.48 5.79 -1.13
C ASN A 42 3.45 5.51 0.04
N VAL A 43 2.94 5.41 1.26
CA VAL A 43 3.72 4.82 2.36
C VAL A 43 3.58 3.33 2.18
N VAL A 44 4.57 2.75 1.48
CA VAL A 44 4.81 1.32 1.53
C VAL A 44 4.58 0.86 2.97
N PRO A 45 3.72 -0.15 3.23
CA PRO A 45 3.50 -0.60 4.60
C PRO A 45 4.86 -0.82 5.24
N LEU A 46 5.16 -0.18 6.38
CA LEU A 46 6.47 -0.31 7.05
C LEU A 46 6.86 -1.79 7.21
N LEU A 47 5.84 -2.66 7.35
CA LEU A 47 5.95 -4.11 7.35
C LEU A 47 6.52 -4.69 6.05
N LEU A 48 6.10 -4.20 4.88
CA LEU A 48 6.63 -4.60 3.59
C LEU A 48 8.11 -4.20 3.48
N HIS A 49 8.47 -2.99 3.89
CA HIS A 49 9.87 -2.53 3.84
C HIS A 49 10.80 -3.37 4.74
N LYS A 50 10.36 -3.65 5.98
CA LYS A 50 11.09 -4.56 6.89
C LYS A 50 11.15 -5.99 6.35
N SER A 51 10.05 -6.50 5.80
CA SER A 51 9.99 -7.85 5.21
C SER A 51 10.94 -7.99 4.03
N THR A 52 10.93 -7.01 3.11
CA THR A 52 11.84 -6.95 1.96
C THR A 52 13.30 -6.90 2.42
N GLN A 53 13.63 -6.12 3.45
CA GLN A 53 14.99 -6.07 4.01
C GLN A 53 15.41 -7.41 4.63
N HIS A 54 14.52 -8.08 5.38
CA HIS A 54 14.79 -9.42 5.91
C HIS A 54 15.02 -10.46 4.81
N LYS A 55 14.20 -10.44 3.74
CA LYS A 55 14.37 -11.33 2.58
C LYS A 55 15.69 -11.07 1.88
N PHE A 56 16.05 -9.82 1.64
CA PHE A 56 17.33 -9.45 1.04
C PHE A 56 18.51 -9.99 1.86
N ASN A 57 18.49 -9.78 3.18
CA ASN A 57 19.53 -10.30 4.06
C ASN A 57 19.59 -11.84 4.04
N ALA A 58 18.44 -12.52 4.05
CA ALA A 58 18.39 -13.98 4.00
C ALA A 58 18.91 -14.54 2.66
N ILE A 59 18.64 -13.86 1.55
CA ILE A 59 19.21 -14.19 0.25
C ILE A 59 20.73 -14.03 0.30
N HIS A 60 21.22 -12.90 0.81
CA HIS A 60 22.66 -12.60 0.88
C HIS A 60 23.43 -13.57 1.78
N THR A 61 22.81 -14.14 2.82
CA THR A 61 23.45 -15.16 3.67
C THR A 61 23.41 -16.56 3.06
N LYS A 62 22.39 -16.88 2.26
CA LYS A 62 22.24 -18.21 1.63
C LYS A 62 22.97 -18.33 0.30
N LEU A 63 23.08 -17.24 -0.45
CA LEU A 63 23.69 -17.20 -1.79
C LEU A 63 25.12 -17.81 -1.85
N PRO A 64 26.02 -17.62 -0.86
CA PRO A 64 27.35 -18.22 -0.88
C PRO A 64 27.38 -19.74 -0.71
N ASN A 65 26.28 -20.35 -0.26
CA ASN A 65 26.20 -21.79 0.02
C ASN A 65 25.62 -22.58 -1.17
N VAL A 66 25.31 -21.91 -2.28
CA VAL A 66 24.74 -22.52 -3.49
C VAL A 66 25.88 -22.99 -4.40
N PRO A 67 25.73 -24.11 -5.12
CA PRO A 67 26.70 -24.50 -6.14
C PRO A 67 26.96 -23.38 -7.16
N SER A 68 28.24 -23.16 -7.47
CA SER A 68 28.76 -22.00 -8.21
C SER A 68 28.04 -21.71 -9.54
N ILE A 69 27.61 -22.75 -10.24
CA ILE A 69 26.89 -22.67 -11.53
C ILE A 69 25.58 -21.89 -11.41
N HIS A 70 24.90 -21.97 -10.26
CA HIS A 70 23.62 -21.29 -10.03
C HIS A 70 23.78 -20.01 -9.21
N GLN A 71 24.86 -19.92 -8.43
CA GLN A 71 25.20 -18.75 -7.64
C GLN A 71 25.36 -17.49 -8.50
N GLU A 72 26.12 -17.57 -9.59
CA GLU A 72 26.39 -16.41 -10.47
C GLU A 72 25.12 -15.90 -11.16
N LYS A 73 24.25 -16.80 -11.60
CA LYS A 73 22.97 -16.41 -12.22
C LYS A 73 22.03 -15.75 -11.21
N LEU A 74 21.97 -16.27 -9.99
CA LEU A 74 21.14 -15.71 -8.92
C LEU A 74 21.69 -14.39 -8.40
N SER A 75 23.02 -14.22 -8.33
CA SER A 75 23.64 -12.96 -7.92
C SER A 75 23.37 -11.86 -8.93
N LEU A 76 23.53 -12.12 -10.24
CA LEU A 76 23.23 -11.15 -11.30
C LEU A 76 21.74 -10.73 -11.27
N THR A 77 20.83 -11.69 -11.08
CA THR A 77 19.39 -11.41 -10.98
C THR A 77 19.08 -10.52 -9.76
N LEU A 78 19.73 -10.78 -8.62
CA LEU A 78 19.57 -9.99 -7.41
C LEU A 78 20.13 -8.57 -7.58
N GLU A 79 21.30 -8.43 -8.19
CA GLU A 79 21.94 -7.14 -8.48
C GLU A 79 21.07 -6.28 -9.41
N GLU A 80 20.52 -6.88 -10.47
CA GLU A 80 19.60 -6.19 -11.39
C GLU A 80 18.33 -5.71 -10.65
N LEU A 81 17.76 -6.54 -9.79
CA LEU A 81 16.61 -6.19 -8.95
C LEU A 81 16.90 -5.01 -8.02
N VAL A 82 18.06 -5.02 -7.36
CA VAL A 82 18.51 -3.93 -6.47
C VAL A 82 18.75 -2.66 -7.27
N TYR A 83 19.41 -2.75 -8.44
CA TYR A 83 19.67 -1.62 -9.32
C TYR A 83 18.37 -0.97 -9.79
N ASN A 84 17.43 -1.78 -10.30
CA ASN A 84 16.13 -1.30 -10.75
C ASN A 84 15.30 -0.69 -9.62
N PHE A 85 15.41 -1.19 -8.40
CA PHE A 85 14.73 -0.62 -7.25
C PHE A 85 15.37 0.70 -6.81
N ARG A 86 16.70 0.79 -6.77
CA ARG A 86 17.44 2.02 -6.43
C ARG A 86 17.23 3.15 -7.43
N ASN A 87 17.12 2.82 -8.72
CA ASN A 87 16.86 3.78 -9.78
C ASN A 87 15.37 4.10 -9.95
N GLU A 88 14.52 3.63 -9.03
CA GLU A 88 13.06 3.83 -9.04
C GLU A 88 12.36 3.27 -10.30
N THR A 89 13.06 2.47 -11.10
CA THR A 89 12.53 1.79 -12.29
C THR A 89 11.44 0.77 -11.92
N ILE A 90 11.51 0.20 -10.72
CA ILE A 90 10.48 -0.69 -10.16
C ILE A 90 10.03 -0.23 -8.77
N CYS A 91 8.74 -0.38 -8.49
CA CYS A 91 8.19 -0.12 -7.16
C CYS A 91 8.56 -1.25 -6.17
N ILE A 92 8.52 -0.95 -4.87
CA ILE A 92 8.87 -1.91 -3.83
C ILE A 92 8.05 -3.20 -3.87
N ARG A 93 6.82 -3.17 -4.39
CA ARG A 93 5.98 -4.36 -4.54
C ARG A 93 6.60 -5.32 -5.55
N LYS A 94 7.04 -4.80 -6.69
CA LYS A 94 7.74 -5.59 -7.73
C LYS A 94 9.10 -6.06 -7.22
N TYR A 95 9.83 -5.20 -6.51
CA TYR A 95 11.09 -5.58 -5.87
C TYR A 95 10.91 -6.73 -4.88
N ASN A 96 9.92 -6.65 -3.99
CA ASN A 96 9.61 -7.71 -3.03
C ASN A 96 9.21 -9.04 -3.71
N GLN A 97 8.44 -8.97 -4.81
CA GLN A 97 8.10 -10.15 -5.62
C GLN A 97 9.34 -10.76 -6.29
N GLY A 98 10.28 -9.93 -6.76
CA GLY A 98 11.54 -10.41 -7.32
C GLY A 98 12.41 -11.09 -6.27
N LEU A 99 12.48 -10.54 -5.05
CA LEU A 99 13.16 -11.20 -3.92
C LEU A 99 12.49 -12.55 -3.57
N ASP A 100 11.17 -12.65 -3.63
CA ASP A 100 10.47 -13.93 -3.42
C ASP A 100 10.87 -14.98 -4.45
N TYR A 101 10.98 -14.59 -5.73
CA TYR A 101 11.46 -15.48 -6.79
C TYR A 101 12.89 -15.95 -6.53
N VAL A 102 13.82 -15.03 -6.21
CA VAL A 102 15.22 -15.38 -5.91
C VAL A 102 15.30 -16.31 -4.70
N MET A 103 14.52 -16.05 -3.65
CA MET A 103 14.47 -16.88 -2.44
C MET A 103 13.90 -18.28 -2.72
N MET A 104 12.88 -18.39 -3.58
CA MET A 104 12.33 -19.68 -4.00
C MET A 104 13.40 -20.51 -4.74
N LYS A 105 14.14 -19.88 -5.67
CA LYS A 105 15.23 -20.54 -6.39
C LYS A 105 16.39 -20.94 -5.48
N LEU A 106 16.72 -20.13 -4.47
CA LEU A 106 17.70 -20.53 -3.46
C LEU A 106 17.26 -21.76 -2.66
N ASN A 107 15.99 -21.86 -2.29
CA ASN A 107 15.47 -23.00 -1.55
C ASN A 107 15.32 -24.27 -2.41
N GLU A 108 15.20 -24.16 -3.74
CA GLU A 108 15.25 -25.32 -4.66
C GLU A 108 16.65 -25.96 -4.71
N HIS A 109 17.69 -25.26 -4.26
CA HIS A 109 19.10 -25.69 -4.32
C HIS A 109 19.74 -25.94 -2.94
N CYS A 110 18.97 -25.87 -1.85
CA CYS A 110 19.35 -26.35 -0.51
C CYS A 110 18.84 -27.78 -0.29
#